data_AF-A0A9P6IXI4-F1
#
_entry.id   AF-A0A9P6IXI4-F1
#
_cell.length_a   1.000
_cell.length_b   1.000
_cell.length_c   1.000
_cell.angle_alpha   90.00
_cell.angle_beta   90.00
_cell.angle_gamma   90.00
#
_symmetry.space_group_name_H-M   'P 1'
#
loop_
_entity.id
_entity.type
_entity.pdbx_description
1 polymer ?
#
loop_
_entity_poly.entity_id
_entity_poly.type
_entity_poly.pdbx_seq_one_letter_code
_entity_poly.pdbx_strand_id
1 'polypeptide(L)'
;MSRAVSSIVDAVTEDPNNKPLIVMGNGKFNIKSGVVYTDKFSRALYTAARAEGIPMHYVSEYKTSQLCCVCGHKTKKKGRLVTCGHCGGTRDRDDNASQNMGDLSLGWVHNLQWNSDFQRPPTASQQ
;
A
#
# COMPACT_ATOMS: atom_id res chain seq x y z
N MET A 1 11.83 -8.05 -35.88
CA MET A 1 12.57 -8.24 -34.62
C MET A 1 11.68 -7.76 -33.48
N SER A 2 10.92 -8.65 -32.84
CA SER A 2 10.00 -8.31 -31.75
C SER A 2 10.07 -9.42 -30.70
N ARG A 3 11.02 -9.30 -29.78
CA ARG A 3 11.23 -10.20 -28.63
C ARG A 3 11.81 -9.38 -27.49
N ALA A 4 10.97 -8.60 -26.81
CA ALA A 4 11.40 -7.92 -25.58
C ALA A 4 10.24 -7.47 -24.66
N VAL A 5 8.97 -7.72 -24.99
CA VAL A 5 7.85 -7.30 -24.12
C VAL A 5 7.28 -8.47 -23.31
N SER A 6 7.58 -9.73 -23.66
CA SER A 6 7.04 -10.88 -22.93
C SER A 6 7.77 -11.16 -21.61
N SER A 7 9.08 -10.90 -21.50
CA SER A 7 9.87 -11.45 -20.37
C SER A 7 9.75 -10.68 -19.05
N ILE A 8 9.12 -9.51 -19.02
CA ILE A 8 8.90 -8.76 -17.76
C ILE A 8 7.64 -9.26 -17.04
N VAL A 9 6.67 -9.81 -17.79
CA VAL A 9 5.43 -10.36 -17.22
C VAL A 9 5.66 -11.73 -16.58
N ASP A 10 6.67 -12.47 -17.05
CA ASP A 10 6.96 -13.83 -16.60
C ASP A 10 7.72 -13.91 -15.26
N ALA A 11 8.32 -12.81 -14.78
CA ALA A 11 9.19 -12.81 -13.60
C ALA A 11 8.46 -12.62 -12.25
N VAL A 12 7.13 -12.44 -12.24
CA VAL A 12 6.34 -12.19 -11.01
C VAL A 12 5.61 -13.44 -10.51
N THR A 13 5.62 -14.53 -11.27
CA THR A 13 4.74 -15.66 -11.02
C THR A 13 5.52 -16.97 -10.99
N GLU A 14 6.28 -17.20 -9.93
CA GLU A 14 6.77 -18.54 -9.57
C GLU A 14 6.18 -19.05 -8.25
N ASP A 15 4.88 -18.79 -8.01
CA ASP A 15 4.08 -19.66 -7.13
C ASP A 15 3.12 -20.47 -8.03
N PRO A 16 3.25 -21.81 -8.08
CA PRO A 16 2.39 -22.67 -8.91
C PRO A 16 0.89 -22.57 -8.57
N ASN A 17 0.52 -21.85 -7.51
CA ASN A 17 -0.87 -21.62 -7.10
C ASN A 17 -1.37 -20.18 -7.31
N ASN A 18 -0.59 -19.29 -7.94
CA ASN A 18 -0.95 -17.87 -8.16
C ASN A 18 -1.58 -17.22 -6.91
N LYS A 19 -0.99 -17.48 -5.73
CA LYS A 19 -1.55 -17.01 -4.47
C LYS A 19 -1.43 -15.49 -4.39
N PRO A 20 -2.50 -14.78 -3.99
CA PRO A 20 -2.46 -13.32 -3.88
C PRO A 20 -1.49 -12.89 -2.78
N LEU A 21 -0.80 -11.77 -2.97
CA LEU A 21 -0.09 -11.11 -1.88
C LEU A 21 -1.08 -10.30 -1.04
N ILE A 22 -1.15 -10.57 0.26
CA ILE A 22 -1.93 -9.75 1.19
C ILE A 22 -1.06 -8.57 1.65
N VAL A 23 -1.54 -7.36 1.40
CA VAL A 23 -0.88 -6.11 1.81
C VAL A 23 -1.57 -5.54 3.04
N MET A 24 -0.78 -5.21 4.06
CA MET A 24 -1.28 -4.60 5.28
C MET A 24 -0.49 -3.36 5.66
N GLY A 25 -1.15 -2.47 6.38
CA GLY A 25 -0.50 -1.33 7.00
C GLY A 25 0.33 -1.71 8.22
N ASN A 26 1.48 -1.04 8.38
CA ASN A 26 2.38 -1.27 9.51
C ASN A 26 1.93 -0.63 10.84
N GLY A 27 0.77 0.02 10.86
CA GLY A 27 0.07 0.49 12.05
C GLY A 27 0.75 1.67 12.76
N LYS A 28 1.81 2.25 12.18
CA LYS A 28 2.64 3.26 12.87
C LYS A 28 1.96 4.64 12.96
N PHE A 29 0.64 4.80 13.01
CA PHE A 29 0.02 6.14 13.04
C PHE A 29 0.49 6.97 14.25
N ASN A 30 0.40 8.30 14.18
CA ASN A 30 0.65 9.17 15.34
C ASN A 30 -0.56 9.05 16.27
N ILE A 31 -0.58 7.99 17.08
CA ILE A 31 -1.70 7.64 17.94
C ILE A 31 -1.63 8.50 19.20
N LYS A 32 -2.48 9.53 19.29
CA LYS A 32 -2.71 10.26 20.56
C LYS A 32 -3.26 9.35 21.67
N SER A 33 -3.80 8.19 21.30
CA SER A 33 -4.30 7.13 22.16
C SER A 33 -3.72 5.83 21.60
N GLY A 34 -2.85 5.12 22.32
CA GLY A 34 -2.08 3.94 21.86
C GLY A 34 -2.87 2.73 21.32
N VAL A 35 -3.79 2.95 20.38
CA VAL A 35 -4.63 1.97 19.73
C VAL A 35 -4.03 1.71 18.36
N VAL A 36 -3.10 0.77 18.34
CA VAL A 36 -2.77 0.03 17.12
C VAL A 36 -4.09 -0.60 16.65
N TYR A 37 -4.42 -0.47 15.36
CA TYR A 37 -5.52 -1.23 14.75
C TYR A 37 -5.40 -2.68 15.23
N THR A 38 -6.42 -3.10 15.98
CA THR A 38 -6.39 -4.16 16.99
C THR A 38 -5.52 -5.35 16.60
N ASP A 39 -4.55 -5.68 17.45
CA ASP A 39 -3.67 -6.85 17.33
C ASP A 39 -4.45 -8.11 16.91
N LYS A 40 -5.69 -8.28 17.40
CA LYS A 40 -6.56 -9.43 17.11
C LYS A 40 -6.87 -9.62 15.63
N PHE A 41 -7.25 -8.58 14.88
CA PHE A 41 -7.61 -8.75 13.47
C PHE A 41 -6.38 -9.09 12.63
N SER A 42 -5.32 -8.31 12.77
CA SER A 42 -4.06 -8.52 12.05
C SER A 42 -3.45 -9.89 12.40
N ARG A 43 -3.51 -10.32 13.66
CA ARG A 43 -3.04 -11.64 14.09
C ARG A 43 -3.90 -12.77 13.56
N ALA A 44 -5.23 -12.61 13.56
CA ALA A 44 -6.14 -13.61 13.01
C ALA A 44 -5.91 -13.77 11.51
N LEU A 45 -5.79 -12.66 10.78
CA LEU A 45 -5.50 -12.66 9.35
C LEU A 45 -4.14 -13.28 9.06
N TYR A 46 -3.11 -12.94 9.84
CA TYR A 46 -1.78 -13.55 9.70
C TYR A 46 -1.79 -15.05 9.96
N THR A 47 -2.51 -15.50 10.97
CA THR A 47 -2.62 -16.92 11.29
C THR A 47 -3.31 -17.67 10.16
N ALA A 48 -4.40 -17.13 9.64
CA ALA A 48 -5.14 -17.71 8.52
C ALA A 48 -4.31 -17.72 7.22
N ALA A 49 -3.68 -16.59 6.86
CA ALA A 49 -2.84 -16.49 5.67
C ALA A 49 -1.66 -17.47 5.74
N ARG A 50 -1.02 -17.59 6.91
CA ARG A 50 0.08 -18.55 7.13
C ARG A 50 -0.38 -20.00 6.99
N ALA A 51 -1.57 -20.34 7.48
CA ALA A 51 -2.12 -21.68 7.35
C ALA A 51 -2.34 -22.08 5.87
N GLU A 52 -2.76 -21.11 5.06
CA GLU A 52 -2.98 -21.27 3.61
C GLU A 52 -1.69 -21.07 2.78
N GLY A 53 -0.57 -20.73 3.41
CA GLY A 53 0.69 -20.40 2.74
C GLY A 53 0.58 -19.17 1.83
N ILE A 54 -0.24 -18.20 2.21
CA ILE A 54 -0.42 -16.92 1.50
C ILE A 54 0.58 -15.90 2.08
N PRO A 55 1.43 -15.28 1.24
CA PRO A 55 2.38 -14.29 1.71
C PRO A 55 1.68 -13.00 2.20
N MET A 56 2.24 -12.38 3.23
CA MET A 56 1.80 -11.08 3.75
C MET A 56 2.94 -10.08 3.74
N HIS A 57 2.67 -8.86 3.29
CA HIS A 57 3.62 -7.74 3.27
C HIS A 57 3.07 -6.52 4.01
N TYR A 58 3.90 -5.90 4.84
CA TYR A 58 3.55 -4.71 5.61
C TYR A 58 4.16 -3.45 4.98
N VAL A 59 3.32 -2.50 4.57
CA VAL A 59 3.73 -1.21 4.00
C VAL A 59 3.44 -0.06 4.95
N SER A 60 4.09 1.09 4.73
CA SER A 60 3.74 2.30 5.49
C SER A 60 2.45 2.91 4.94
N GLU A 61 1.46 3.11 5.81
CA GLU A 61 0.21 3.76 5.42
C GLU A 61 0.31 5.29 5.38
N TYR A 62 1.51 5.84 5.56
CA TYR A 62 1.71 7.27 5.69
C TYR A 62 1.22 8.00 4.44
N LYS A 63 0.27 8.93 4.61
CA LYS A 63 -0.38 9.73 3.55
C LYS A 63 -1.12 8.92 2.45
N THR A 64 -1.30 7.62 2.59
CA THR A 64 -2.04 6.77 1.63
C THR A 64 -3.48 7.21 1.39
N SER A 65 -4.16 7.78 2.38
CA SER A 65 -5.51 8.35 2.20
C SER A 65 -5.52 9.82 1.77
N GLN A 66 -4.36 10.46 1.67
CA GLN A 66 -4.23 11.91 1.42
C GLN A 66 -3.72 12.21 0.01
N LEU A 67 -2.96 11.31 -0.60
CA LEU A 67 -2.42 11.44 -1.96
C LEU A 67 -3.30 10.70 -2.96
N CYS A 68 -3.45 11.25 -4.15
CA CYS A 68 -4.22 10.63 -5.22
C CYS A 68 -3.48 9.42 -5.77
N CYS A 69 -4.14 8.27 -5.85
CA CYS A 69 -3.55 7.06 -6.43
C CYS A 69 -3.24 7.12 -7.92
N VAL A 70 -3.81 8.09 -8.65
CA VAL A 70 -3.53 8.25 -10.08
C VAL A 70 -2.32 9.13 -10.34
N CYS A 71 -2.15 10.22 -9.57
CA CYS A 71 -1.17 11.25 -9.90
C CYS A 71 -0.28 11.70 -8.73
N GLY A 72 -0.39 11.08 -7.56
CA GLY A 72 0.44 11.37 -6.38
C GLY A 72 0.16 12.71 -5.68
N HIS A 73 -0.69 13.58 -6.24
CA HIS A 73 -0.96 14.89 -5.67
C HIS A 73 -1.91 14.84 -4.47
N LYS A 74 -1.81 15.83 -3.58
CA LYS A 74 -2.71 15.96 -2.42
C LYS A 74 -4.16 16.08 -2.86
N THR A 75 -5.00 15.29 -2.21
CA THR A 75 -6.46 15.30 -2.39
C THR A 75 -7.12 16.16 -1.33
N LYS A 76 -8.30 16.69 -1.68
CA LYS A 76 -9.21 17.32 -0.72
C LYS A 76 -10.22 16.28 -0.26
N LYS A 77 -10.35 16.13 1.06
CA LYS A 77 -11.31 15.20 1.69
C LYS A 77 -12.67 15.86 1.88
N LYS A 78 -13.74 15.16 1.51
CA LYS A 78 -15.13 15.53 1.81
C LYS A 78 -15.90 14.29 2.26
N GLY A 79 -15.85 14.00 3.56
CA GLY A 79 -16.45 12.80 4.14
C GLY A 79 -15.76 11.52 3.64
N ARG A 80 -16.54 10.65 2.97
CA ARG A 80 -16.08 9.36 2.41
C ARG A 80 -15.40 9.49 1.05
N LEU A 81 -15.54 10.65 0.39
CA LEU A 81 -14.94 10.90 -0.91
C LEU A 81 -13.67 11.74 -0.81
N VAL A 82 -12.72 11.47 -1.70
CA VAL A 82 -11.54 12.29 -1.96
C VAL A 82 -11.60 12.80 -3.39
N THR A 83 -11.36 14.11 -3.57
CA THR A 83 -11.25 14.74 -4.89
C THR A 83 -9.84 15.27 -5.07
N CYS A 84 -9.19 14.86 -6.15
CA CYS A 84 -7.89 15.39 -6.52
C CYS A 84 -8.04 16.75 -7.18
N GLY A 85 -7.33 17.77 -6.68
CA GLY A 85 -7.31 19.08 -7.32
C GLY A 85 -6.48 19.15 -8.60
N HIS A 86 -5.66 18.15 -8.88
CA HIS A 86 -4.79 18.09 -10.06
C HIS A 86 -5.44 17.32 -11.21
N CYS A 87 -5.85 16.06 -11.00
CA CYS A 87 -6.48 15.26 -12.05
C CYS A 87 -8.02 15.36 -12.08
N GLY A 88 -8.64 16.05 -11.11
CA GLY A 88 -10.10 16.18 -11.00
C GLY A 88 -10.83 14.91 -10.54
N GLY A 89 -10.15 13.77 -10.47
CA GLY A 89 -10.74 12.49 -10.09
C GLY A 89 -11.35 12.51 -8.69
N THR A 90 -12.58 12.00 -8.57
CA THR A 90 -13.28 11.79 -7.30
C THR A 90 -13.49 10.30 -7.07
N ARG A 91 -13.14 9.80 -5.89
CA ARG A 91 -13.23 8.37 -5.54
C ARG A 91 -13.48 8.17 -4.05
N ASP A 92 -13.84 6.95 -3.67
CA ASP A 92 -13.91 6.56 -2.27
C ASP A 92 -12.52 6.65 -1.63
N ARG A 93 -12.46 7.15 -0.41
CA ARG A 93 -11.20 7.38 0.32
C ARG A 93 -10.47 6.07 0.60
N ASP A 94 -11.21 5.02 0.94
CA ASP A 94 -10.64 3.73 1.30
C ASP A 94 -10.17 3.00 0.03
N ASP A 95 -10.87 3.17 -1.10
CA ASP A 95 -10.42 2.72 -2.44
C ASP A 95 -9.14 3.45 -2.90
N ASN A 96 -9.05 4.77 -2.69
CA ASN A 96 -7.82 5.51 -2.97
C ASN A 96 -6.64 5.00 -2.11
N ALA A 97 -6.90 4.75 -0.83
CA ALA A 97 -5.88 4.26 0.09
C ALA A 97 -5.43 2.83 -0.25
N SER A 98 -6.36 1.93 -0.59
CA SER A 98 -6.03 0.55 -0.95
C SER A 98 -5.17 0.48 -2.22
N GLN A 99 -5.48 1.29 -3.24
CA GLN A 99 -4.67 1.39 -4.46
C GLN A 99 -3.25 1.85 -4.14
N ASN A 100 -3.10 2.92 -3.34
CA ASN A 100 -1.79 3.41 -2.92
C ASN A 100 -0.99 2.35 -2.14
N MET A 101 -1.65 1.55 -1.30
CA MET A 101 -1.01 0.47 -0.54
C MET A 101 -0.55 -0.67 -1.45
N GLY A 102 -1.34 -1.00 -2.48
CA GLY A 102 -0.97 -1.94 -3.53
C GLY A 102 0.26 -1.47 -4.30
N ASP A 103 0.28 -0.21 -4.73
CA ASP A 103 1.40 0.37 -5.47
C ASP A 103 2.70 0.40 -4.65
N LEU A 104 2.61 0.71 -3.34
CA LEU A 104 3.76 0.61 -2.43
C LEU A 104 4.32 -0.82 -2.36
N SER A 105 3.45 -1.81 -2.39
CA SER A 105 3.85 -3.22 -2.33
C SER A 105 4.45 -3.68 -3.65
N LEU A 106 3.93 -3.21 -4.79
CA LEU A 106 4.56 -3.44 -6.10
C LEU A 106 5.96 -2.84 -6.16
N GLY A 107 6.18 -1.67 -5.55
CA GLY A 107 7.51 -1.09 -5.40
C GLY A 107 8.49 -2.00 -4.66
N TRP A 108 8.02 -2.71 -3.63
CA TRP A 108 8.81 -3.72 -2.92
C TRP A 108 9.08 -4.97 -3.77
N VAL A 109 8.06 -5.52 -4.43
CA VAL A 109 8.18 -6.74 -5.25
C VAL A 109 9.11 -6.53 -6.44
N HIS A 110 9.01 -5.37 -7.11
CA HIS A 110 9.70 -5.10 -8.37
C HIS A 110 10.94 -4.21 -8.22
N ASN A 111 11.33 -3.86 -7.00
CA ASN A 111 12.37 -2.87 -6.72
C ASN A 111 12.16 -1.54 -7.48
N LEU A 112 10.89 -1.14 -7.62
CA LEU A 112 10.49 0.11 -8.26
C LEU A 112 10.27 1.16 -7.17
N GLN A 113 10.95 2.31 -7.29
CA GLN A 113 10.68 3.43 -6.39
C GLN A 113 9.35 4.09 -6.77
N TRP A 114 8.29 3.73 -6.04
CA TRP A 114 7.03 4.45 -6.12
C TRP A 114 7.01 5.59 -5.09
N ASN A 115 6.67 6.80 -5.57
CA ASN A 115 6.60 8.09 -4.89
C ASN A 115 7.16 8.18 -3.45
N SER A 116 8.30 8.88 -3.29
CA SER A 116 8.95 9.14 -2.00
C SER A 116 8.06 9.82 -0.95
N ASP A 117 6.96 10.46 -1.35
CA ASP A 117 6.05 11.15 -0.43
C ASP A 117 5.30 10.21 0.55
N PHE A 118 5.23 8.91 0.24
CA PHE A 118 4.71 7.88 1.14
C PHE A 118 5.74 7.44 2.19
N GLN A 119 7.00 7.85 2.06
CA GLN A 119 8.00 7.62 3.10
C GLN A 119 7.72 8.55 4.26
N ARG A 120 7.57 7.96 5.45
CA ARG A 120 7.56 8.76 6.67
C ARG A 120 8.95 9.39 6.83
N PRO A 121 9.05 10.71 7.06
CA PRO A 121 10.33 11.31 7.39
C PRO A 121 10.88 10.64 8.66
N PRO A 122 12.21 10.41 8.75
CA PRO A 122 12.82 9.88 9.96
C PRO A 122 12.40 10.74 11.15
N THR A 123 11.93 10.09 12.22
CA THR A 123 11.57 10.77 13.47
C THR A 123 12.81 11.51 13.97
N ALA A 124 12.67 12.81 14.25
CA ALA A 124 13.74 13.69 14.73
C ALA A 124 14.14 13.37 16.18
N SER A 125 14.63 12.16 16.42
CA SER A 125 15.15 11.70 17.70
C SER A 125 16.30 10.73 17.45
N GLN A 126 17.48 11.30 17.19
CA GLN A 126 18.82 10.75 17.44
C GLN A 126 19.86 11.80 16.99
N GLN A 127 20.00 12.86 17.80
CA GLN A 127 21.27 13.55 18.03
C GLN A 127 21.60 13.38 19.51
#